data_AF-A0A916QXG0-F1
#
_entry.id   AF-A0A916QXG0-F1
#
_cell.length_a   1.000
_cell.length_b   1.000
_cell.length_c   1.000
_cell.angle_alpha   90.00
_cell.angle_beta   90.00
_cell.angle_gamma   90.00
#
_symmetry.space_group_name_H-M   'P 1'
#
loop_
_entity.id
_entity.type
_entity.pdbx_description
1 polymer ?
#
loop_
_entity_poly.entity_id
_entity_poly.type
_entity_poly.pdbx_seq_one_letter_code
_entity_poly.pdbx_strand_id
1 'polypeptide(L)' 'MSERALPTKVSKQIIKCLVATWRGYFQAIKNGRAHPGKFLGKPKIPKYKNKTQGRNVVIYSCIISL' A
#
# COMPACT_ATOMS: atom_id res chain seq x y z
N MET A 1 -14.00 -15.72 -3.09
CA MET A 1 -13.82 -15.47 -1.63
C MET A 1 -14.49 -14.14 -1.29
N SER A 2 -15.56 -14.16 -0.50
CA SER A 2 -16.38 -12.99 -0.17
C SER A 2 -15.90 -12.43 1.18
N GLU A 3 -15.10 -11.37 1.14
CA GLU A 3 -14.63 -10.59 2.29
C GLU A 3 -15.82 -9.80 2.87
N ARG A 4 -16.68 -10.44 3.68
CA ARG A 4 -17.95 -9.88 4.17
C ARG A 4 -17.84 -8.77 5.23
N ALA A 5 -16.64 -8.51 5.75
CA ALA A 5 -16.43 -7.53 6.83
C ALA A 5 -16.39 -6.06 6.33
N LEU A 6 -16.10 -5.82 5.05
CA LEU A 6 -15.94 -4.48 4.48
C LEU A 6 -16.64 -4.40 3.13
N PRO A 7 -17.18 -3.23 2.74
CA PRO A 7 -17.69 -3.01 1.39
C PRO A 7 -16.62 -3.36 0.35
N THR A 8 -16.98 -4.13 -0.68
CA THR A 8 -16.05 -4.61 -1.72
C THR A 8 -15.16 -3.52 -2.32
N LYS A 9 -15.69 -2.30 -2.46
CA LYS A 9 -14.94 -1.12 -2.94
C LYS A 9 -13.76 -0.76 -2.05
N VAL A 10 -13.96 -0.78 -0.74
CA VAL A 10 -12.93 -0.53 0.27
C VAL A 10 -11.87 -1.63 0.22
N SER A 11 -12.28 -2.91 0.23
CA SER A 11 -11.34 -4.04 0.17
C SER A 11 -10.47 -3.99 -1.09
N LYS A 12 -11.06 -3.70 -2.26
CA LYS A 12 -10.31 -3.52 -3.52
C LYS A 12 -9.30 -2.37 -3.44
N GLN A 13 -9.65 -1.27 -2.77
CA GLN A 13 -8.74 -0.14 -2.59
C GLN A 13 -7.54 -0.51 -1.71
N ILE A 14 -7.78 -1.23 -0.61
CA ILE A 14 -6.71 -1.71 0.27
C ILE A 14 -5.71 -2.58 -0.51
N ILE A 15 -6.23 -3.49 -1.33
CA ILE A 15 -5.41 -4.34 -2.22
C ILE A 15 -4.59 -3.49 -3.20
N LYS A 16 -5.18 -2.45 -3.81
CA LYS A 16 -4.45 -1.54 -4.71
C LYS A 16 -3.30 -0.82 -4.00
N CYS A 17 -3.54 -0.28 -2.80
CA CYS A 17 -2.49 0.36 -1.99
C CYS A 17 -1.37 -0.63 -1.63
N LEU A 18 -1.72 -1.86 -1.26
CA LEU A 18 -0.76 -2.92 -0.98
C LEU A 18 0.12 -3.20 -2.21
N VAL A 19 -0.49 -3.44 -3.37
CA VAL A 19 0.22 -3.71 -4.62
C VAL A 19 1.14 -2.54 -5.01
N ALA A 20 0.68 -1.30 -4.88
CA ALA A 20 1.49 -0.12 -5.16
C ALA A 20 2.72 -0.01 -4.24
N THR A 21 2.54 -0.30 -2.95
CA THR A 21 3.63 -0.29 -1.96
C THR A 21 4.71 -1.31 -2.32
N TRP A 22 4.31 -2.54 -2.66
CA TRP A 22 5.25 -3.59 -3.07
C TRP A 22 5.96 -3.26 -4.38
N ARG A 23 5.24 -2.73 -5.38
CA ARG A 23 5.84 -2.27 -6.64
C ARG A 23 6.90 -1.18 -6.40
N GLY A 24 6.60 -0.20 -5.55
CA GLY A 24 7.55 0.85 -5.17
C GLY A 24 8.79 0.31 -4.46
N TYR A 25 8.62 -0.67 -3.56
CA TYR A 25 9.74 -1.34 -2.88
C TYR A 25 10.68 -2.02 -3.89
N PHE A 26 10.16 -2.80 -4.84
CA PHE A 26 10.99 -3.46 -5.85
C PHE A 26 11.69 -2.47 -6.79
N GLN A 27 11.01 -1.38 -7.17
CA GLN A 27 11.62 -0.30 -7.96
C GLN A 27 12.75 0.39 -7.19
N ALA A 28 12.55 0.68 -5.90
CA ALA A 28 13.57 1.27 -5.05
C ALA A 28 14.79 0.35 -4.90
N ILE A 29 14.61 -0.97 -4.79
CA ILE A 29 15.73 -1.92 -4.77
C ILE A 29 16.50 -1.90 -6.09
N LYS A 30 15.79 -1.95 -7.22
CA LYS A 30 16.42 -1.96 -8.55
C LYS A 30 17.22 -0.67 -8.77
N ASN A 31 16.62 0.48 -8.45
CA ASN A 31 17.25 1.78 -8.62
C ASN A 31 18.39 2.01 -7.61
N GLY A 32 18.25 1.51 -6.39
CA GLY A 32 19.31 1.58 -5.38
C GLY A 32 20.54 0.73 -5.73
N ARG A 33 20.34 -0.40 -6.42
CA ARG A 33 21.46 -1.19 -6.97
C ARG A 33 22.17 -0.45 -8.11
N ALA A 34 21.43 0.23 -8.98
CA ALA A 34 21.99 0.98 -10.10
C ALA A 34 22.66 2.31 -9.67
N HIS A 35 22.14 2.95 -8.62
CA HIS A 35 22.59 4.26 -8.14
C HIS A 35 22.72 4.27 -6.61
N PRO A 36 23.81 3.71 -6.06
CA PRO A 36 23.99 3.59 -4.61
C PRO A 36 24.07 4.95 -3.90
N GLY A 37 24.48 6.03 -4.58
CA GLY A 37 24.59 7.38 -3.99
C GLY A 37 23.29 8.19 -3.92
N LYS A 38 22.20 7.75 -4.56
CA LYS A 38 20.91 8.49 -4.55
C LYS A 38 20.02 8.16 -3.34
N PHE A 39 20.37 7.11 -2.59
CA PHE A 39 19.58 6.65 -1.45
C PHE A 39 20.45 6.73 -0.19
N LEU A 40 19.90 7.28 0.90
CA LEU A 40 20.59 7.30 2.21
C LEU A 40 20.81 5.89 2.80
N GLY A 41 20.24 4.85 2.19
CA GLY A 41 20.43 3.47 2.62
C GLY A 41 19.54 2.49 1.87
N LYS A 42 19.61 1.22 2.31
CA LYS A 42 18.84 0.13 1.71
C LYS A 42 17.33 0.31 1.99
N PRO A 43 16.45 0.25 0.97
CA PRO A 43 15.01 0.32 1.18
C PRO A 43 14.55 -0.79 2.14
N LYS A 44 13.68 -0.44 3.09
CA LYS A 44 13.15 -1.38 4.09
C LYS A 44 11.95 -2.14 3.54
N ILE A 45 11.83 -3.42 3.88
CA ILE A 45 10.68 -4.27 3.53
C ILE A 45 9.40 -3.65 4.12
N PRO A 46 8.31 -3.53 3.33
CA PRO A 46 7.00 -3.14 3.85
C PRO A 46 6.55 -4.13 4.92
N LYS A 47 6.24 -3.62 6.13
CA LYS A 47 5.74 -4.44 7.24
C LYS A 47 4.23 -4.33 7.35
N TYR A 48 3.61 -5.36 7.94
CA TYR A 48 2.23 -5.29 8.36
C TYR A 48 2.04 -4.18 9.41
N LYS A 49 0.90 -3.50 9.34
CA LYS A 49 0.51 -2.52 10.36
C LYS A 49 0.17 -3.25 11.67
N ASN A 50 0.30 -2.53 12.78
CA ASN A 50 -0.08 -3.03 14.09
C ASN A 50 -1.57 -3.43 14.09
N LYS A 51 -1.91 -4.58 14.68
CA LYS A 51 -3.27 -5.13 14.66
C LYS A 51 -4.30 -4.29 15.43
N THR A 52 -3.88 -3.62 16.50
CA THR A 52 -4.77 -2.85 17.40
C THR A 52 -4.65 -1.34 17.18
N GLN A 53 -3.44 -0.83 16.91
CA GLN A 53 -3.20 0.62 16.76
C GLN A 53 -2.95 1.04 15.30
N GLY A 54 -2.82 0.09 14.36
CA GLY A 54 -2.53 0.37 12.97
C GLY A 54 -3.76 0.92 12.25
N ARG A 55 -3.72 2.20 11.87
CA ARG A 55 -4.78 2.81 11.06
C ARG A 55 -4.53 2.61 9.58
N ASN A 56 -5.56 2.21 8.84
CA ASN A 56 -5.53 2.23 7.38
C ASN A 56 -6.46 3.30 6.84
N VAL A 57 -6.04 4.01 5.79
CA VAL A 57 -6.87 5.02 5.15
C VAL A 57 -7.96 4.28 4.37
N VAL A 58 -9.21 4.53 4.75
CA VAL A 58 -10.38 4.01 4.06
C VAL A 58 -11.08 5.19 3.41
N ILE A 59 -11.16 5.19 2.08
CA ILE A 59 -11.83 6.25 1.34
C ILE A 59 -13.22 5.80 0.97
N TYR A 60 -14.22 6.43 1.57
CA TYR A 60 -15.60 6.32 1.16
C TYR A 60 -15.89 7.45 0.17
N SER A 61 -15.77 7.18 -1.13
CA SER A 61 -16.32 8.13 -2.11
C SER A 61 -17.84 7.93 -2.17
N CYS A 62 -18.55 8.90 -1.61
CA CYS A 62 -19.97 9.09 -1.85
C CYS A 62 -20.09 9.59 -3.29
N ILE A 63 -20.65 8.76 -4.18
CA ILE A 63 -21.03 9.23 -5.51
C ILE A 63 -22.36 9.93 -5.26
N ILE A 64 -22.33 11.24 -5.04
CA ILE A 64 -23.53 12.06 -5.22
C ILE A 64 -23.71 12.10 -6.74
N SER A 65 -24.54 11.19 -7.27
CA SER A 65 -25.01 11.30 -8.64
C SER A 65 -25.93 12.53 -8.68
N LEU A 66 -25.43 13.64 -9.21
CA LEU A 66 -26.25 14.73 -9.73
C LEU A 66 -26.62 14.41 -11.18
#